data_AF-A0A969ZQ49-F1
#
_entry.id   AF-A0A969ZQ49-F1
#
_cell.length_a   1.000
_cell.length_b   1.000
_cell.length_c   1.000
_cell.angle_alpha   90.00
_cell.angle_beta   90.00
_cell.angle_gamma   90.00
#
_symmetry.space_group_name_H-M   'P 1'
#
loop_
_entity.id
_entity.type
_entity.pdbx_description
1 polymer ?
#
loop_
_entity_poly.entity_id
_entity_poly.type
_entity_poly.pdbx_seq_one_letter_code
_entity_poly.pdbx_strand_id
1 'polypeptide(L)'
;MPNTVLISIFTSLVVSLITFILGLKAGKNQADRTKLQSLYLDMLNHFNEIKERLIEGYPKRWSDYKKIETVNSIKYYPLMKDYQTNGNMIYINKRIFKDAIELEKECLSYEYSANKLIEKIHNNLVKNEDIFKDGIKLDRNNRNSSVVFTGQNEECNTYRTYSYHEFFNEENIINIIDEQKHSEKKYALSFSTRENPPDFKFILYPDKLNISSSEFLCLIKNTLNEESKEYSELVKLKNTLIQKINKLNKRIERRAQEPVSFWETFFGSFADLFR
;
A
#
# COMPACT_ATOMS: atom_id res chain seq x y z
N MET A 1 60.99 33.28 -3.13
CA MET A 1 60.47 33.04 -4.49
C MET A 1 60.29 31.56 -4.86
N PRO A 2 61.19 30.60 -4.56
CA PRO A 2 60.99 29.20 -4.99
C PRO A 2 59.77 28.52 -4.36
N ASN A 3 59.44 28.83 -3.10
CA ASN A 3 58.28 28.26 -2.41
C ASN A 3 56.94 28.63 -3.08
N THR A 4 56.81 29.85 -3.60
CA THR A 4 55.56 30.31 -4.23
C THR A 4 55.31 29.60 -5.57
N VAL A 5 56.38 29.36 -6.35
CA VAL A 5 56.32 28.61 -7.61
C VAL A 5 55.97 27.15 -7.33
N LEU A 6 56.62 26.51 -6.36
CA LEU A 6 56.32 25.13 -5.94
C LEU A 6 54.88 24.97 -5.43
N ILE A 7 54.40 25.92 -4.63
CA ILE A 7 53.00 25.95 -4.16
C ILE A 7 52.05 26.10 -5.35
N SER A 8 52.34 26.95 -6.34
CA SER A 8 51.49 27.12 -7.54
C SER A 8 51.45 25.89 -8.46
N ILE A 9 52.57 25.17 -8.59
CA ILE A 9 52.64 23.91 -9.36
C ILE A 9 51.85 22.83 -8.63
N PHE A 10 52.02 22.72 -7.31
CA PHE A 10 51.28 21.75 -6.52
C PHE A 10 49.77 22.04 -6.52
N THR A 11 49.35 23.29 -6.35
CA THR A 11 47.92 23.66 -6.38
C THR A 11 47.31 23.45 -7.76
N SER A 12 47.99 23.81 -8.85
CA SER A 12 47.49 23.54 -10.20
C SER A 12 47.36 22.04 -10.50
N LEU A 13 48.30 21.22 -10.02
CA LEU A 13 48.24 19.76 -10.16
C LEU A 13 47.08 19.15 -9.36
N VAL A 14 46.84 19.61 -8.13
CA VAL A 14 45.68 19.19 -7.33
C VAL A 14 44.36 19.61 -7.99
N VAL A 15 44.25 20.86 -8.47
CA VAL A 15 43.02 21.38 -9.11
C VAL A 15 42.72 20.65 -10.41
N SER A 16 43.73 20.38 -11.24
CA SER A 16 43.57 19.62 -12.49
C SER A 16 43.15 18.18 -12.23
N LEU A 17 43.72 17.51 -11.22
CA LEU A 17 43.32 16.17 -10.82
C LEU A 17 41.86 16.13 -10.31
N ILE A 18 41.46 17.09 -9.47
CA ILE A 18 40.07 17.23 -9.01
C ILE A 18 39.13 17.42 -10.21
N THR A 19 39.48 18.32 -11.14
CA THR A 19 38.68 18.62 -12.33
C THR A 19 38.56 17.39 -13.23
N PHE A 20 39.64 16.63 -13.41
CA PHE A 20 39.64 15.39 -14.17
C PHE A 20 38.74 14.31 -13.55
N ILE A 21 38.83 14.08 -12.24
CA ILE A 21 37.96 13.12 -11.53
C ILE A 21 36.50 13.55 -11.60
N LEU A 22 36.21 14.84 -11.42
CA LEU A 22 34.86 15.40 -11.59
C LEU A 22 34.34 15.17 -13.03
N GLY A 23 35.18 15.39 -14.04
CA GLY A 23 34.85 15.14 -15.45
C GLY A 23 34.52 13.66 -15.73
N LEU A 24 35.36 12.73 -15.26
CA LEU A 24 35.11 11.28 -15.41
C LEU A 24 33.82 10.85 -14.70
N LYS A 25 33.58 11.33 -13.48
CA LYS A 25 32.40 10.98 -12.68
C LYS A 25 31.13 11.60 -13.26
N ALA A 26 31.19 12.83 -13.75
CA ALA A 26 30.08 13.47 -14.47
C ALA A 26 29.72 12.70 -15.74
N GLY A 27 30.72 12.28 -16.54
CA GLY A 27 30.50 11.47 -17.74
C GLY A 27 29.84 10.12 -17.44
N LYS A 28 30.32 9.40 -16.41
CA LYS A 28 29.69 8.16 -15.97
C LYS A 28 28.26 8.38 -15.47
N ASN A 29 28.05 9.40 -14.64
CA ASN A 29 26.73 9.73 -14.10
C ASN A 29 25.74 10.08 -15.22
N GLN A 30 26.19 10.70 -16.31
CA GLN A 30 25.36 10.98 -17.47
C GLN A 30 24.96 9.70 -18.23
N ALA A 31 25.88 8.73 -18.36
CA ALA A 31 25.59 7.45 -18.99
C ALA A 31 24.62 6.58 -18.16
N ASP A 32 24.79 6.56 -16.83
CA ASP A 32 23.93 5.80 -15.92
C ASP A 32 22.60 6.51 -15.59
N ARG A 33 22.47 7.80 -15.94
CA ARG A 33 21.32 8.65 -15.57
C ARG A 33 20.00 8.01 -15.97
N THR A 34 19.86 7.62 -17.23
CA THR A 34 18.59 7.10 -17.75
C THR A 34 18.14 5.84 -17.02
N LYS A 35 19.08 4.93 -16.73
CA LYS A 35 18.80 3.71 -15.95
C LYS A 35 18.39 4.03 -14.52
N LEU A 36 19.07 4.99 -13.86
CA LEU A 36 18.69 5.40 -12.51
C LEU A 36 17.30 6.05 -12.49
N GLN A 37 17.02 6.93 -13.44
CA GLN A 37 15.71 7.57 -13.57
C GLN A 37 14.62 6.53 -13.75
N SER A 38 14.81 5.53 -14.61
CA SER A 38 13.82 4.47 -14.80
C SER A 38 13.59 3.68 -13.51
N LEU A 39 14.63 3.29 -12.77
CA LEU A 39 14.49 2.59 -11.50
C LEU A 39 13.69 3.41 -10.46
N TYR A 40 13.96 4.71 -10.33
CA TYR A 40 13.19 5.55 -9.41
C TYR A 40 11.75 5.77 -9.87
N LEU A 41 11.50 5.89 -11.18
CA LEU A 41 10.14 6.00 -11.72
C LEU A 41 9.32 4.73 -11.47
N ASP A 42 9.91 3.55 -11.68
CA ASP A 42 9.29 2.27 -11.37
C ASP A 42 8.92 2.17 -9.88
N MET A 43 9.84 2.57 -8.98
CA MET A 43 9.56 2.63 -7.54
C MET A 43 8.39 3.58 -7.24
N LEU A 44 8.39 4.76 -7.86
CA LEU A 44 7.35 5.76 -7.64
C LEU A 44 5.96 5.23 -8.06
N ASN A 45 5.88 4.64 -9.26
CA ASN A 45 4.65 4.04 -9.79
C ASN A 45 4.15 2.92 -8.87
N HIS A 46 5.05 2.04 -8.45
CA HIS A 46 4.72 0.93 -7.57
C HIS A 46 4.17 1.38 -6.21
N PHE A 47 4.82 2.35 -5.55
CA PHE A 47 4.32 2.84 -4.26
C PHE A 47 3.08 3.70 -4.39
N ASN A 48 2.89 4.42 -5.50
CA ASN A 48 1.62 5.08 -5.80
C ASN A 48 0.50 4.06 -5.96
N GLU A 49 0.72 2.96 -6.69
CA GLU A 49 -0.27 1.90 -6.81
C GLU A 49 -0.60 1.28 -5.44
N ILE A 50 0.39 0.97 -4.60
CA ILE A 50 0.15 0.47 -3.24
C ILE A 50 -0.73 1.45 -2.44
N LYS A 51 -0.43 2.75 -2.52
CA LYS A 51 -1.19 3.79 -1.82
C LYS A 51 -2.64 3.86 -2.31
N GLU A 52 -2.85 3.91 -3.63
CA GLU A 52 -4.19 3.94 -4.23
C GLU A 52 -5.01 2.74 -3.80
N ARG A 53 -4.42 1.55 -3.89
CA ARG A 53 -5.01 0.29 -3.44
C ARG A 53 -5.36 0.27 -1.95
N LEU A 54 -4.53 0.85 -1.10
CA LEU A 54 -4.84 1.01 0.34
C LEU A 54 -6.04 1.95 0.56
N ILE A 55 -6.12 3.04 -0.19
CA ILE A 55 -7.21 4.02 -0.11
C ILE A 55 -8.54 3.38 -0.56
N GLU A 56 -8.53 2.70 -1.70
CA GLU A 56 -9.67 2.04 -2.34
C GLU A 56 -10.17 0.77 -1.63
N GLY A 57 -9.57 0.36 -0.51
CA GLY A 57 -9.98 -0.87 0.17
C GLY A 57 -9.62 -2.15 -0.59
N TYR A 58 -8.58 -2.12 -1.42
CA TYR A 58 -8.06 -3.29 -2.12
C TYR A 58 -6.54 -3.42 -1.97
N PRO A 59 -5.99 -3.49 -0.74
CA PRO A 59 -4.56 -3.60 -0.51
C PRO A 59 -3.92 -4.75 -1.30
N LYS A 60 -2.69 -4.51 -1.79
CA LYS A 60 -1.91 -5.50 -2.52
C LYS A 60 -1.55 -6.68 -1.62
N ARG A 61 -1.70 -7.89 -2.17
CA ARG A 61 -1.33 -9.17 -1.54
C ARG A 61 -0.08 -9.73 -2.17
N TRP A 62 0.55 -10.72 -1.52
CA TRP A 62 1.67 -11.46 -2.09
C TRP A 62 1.35 -12.01 -3.49
N SER A 63 0.14 -12.52 -3.68
CA SER A 63 -0.33 -13.10 -4.95
C SER A 63 -0.47 -12.11 -6.11
N ASP A 64 -0.47 -10.80 -5.83
CA ASP A 64 -0.54 -9.76 -6.88
C ASP A 64 0.81 -9.50 -7.55
N TYR A 65 1.88 -10.01 -6.97
CA TYR A 65 3.24 -9.81 -7.47
C TYR A 65 3.72 -10.98 -8.30
N LYS A 66 4.82 -10.76 -9.02
CA LYS A 66 5.44 -11.76 -9.89
C LYS A 66 5.64 -13.08 -9.14
N LYS A 67 5.01 -14.13 -9.66
CA LYS A 67 5.13 -15.50 -9.18
C LYS A 67 6.34 -16.15 -9.86
N ILE A 68 7.25 -16.69 -9.05
CA ILE A 68 8.34 -17.53 -9.51
C ILE A 68 8.10 -18.92 -8.95
N GLU A 69 7.80 -19.85 -9.86
CA GLU A 69 7.62 -21.25 -9.53
C GLU A 69 8.94 -21.99 -9.75
N THR A 70 9.36 -22.71 -8.71
CA THR A 70 10.46 -23.67 -8.76
C THR A 70 9.89 -25.04 -8.40
N VAL A 71 10.61 -26.10 -8.76
CA VAL A 71 10.17 -27.50 -8.56
C VAL A 71 9.60 -27.76 -7.15
N ASN A 72 10.13 -27.09 -6.12
CA ASN A 72 9.72 -27.28 -4.72
C ASN A 72 9.21 -26.02 -4.02
N SER A 73 9.06 -24.87 -4.70
CA SER A 73 8.56 -23.66 -4.03
C SER A 73 7.93 -22.65 -4.96
N ILE A 74 6.85 -22.03 -4.48
CA ILE A 74 6.25 -20.84 -5.09
C ILE A 74 6.75 -19.64 -4.29
N LYS A 75 7.35 -18.67 -4.97
CA LYS A 75 7.82 -17.43 -4.35
C LYS A 75 7.24 -16.23 -5.08
N TYR A 76 6.78 -15.27 -4.31
CA TYR A 76 6.35 -13.97 -4.83
C TYR A 76 7.46 -12.94 -4.67
N TYR A 77 7.60 -12.09 -5.70
CA TYR A 77 8.62 -11.06 -5.81
C TYR A 77 7.96 -9.70 -5.98
N PRO A 78 7.61 -9.02 -4.86
CA PRO A 78 7.36 -7.60 -4.86
C PRO A 78 8.55 -6.82 -5.44
N LEU A 79 8.33 -5.57 -5.86
CA LEU A 79 9.30 -4.83 -6.68
C LEU A 79 10.65 -4.70 -5.96
N MET A 80 10.65 -4.42 -4.66
CA MET A 80 11.92 -4.21 -3.96
C MET A 80 12.70 -5.51 -3.82
N LYS A 81 12.01 -6.63 -3.61
CA LYS A 81 12.62 -7.97 -3.59
C LYS A 81 13.14 -8.38 -4.97
N ASP A 82 12.44 -8.04 -6.04
CA ASP A 82 12.93 -8.24 -7.40
C ASP A 82 14.23 -7.44 -7.63
N TYR A 83 14.27 -6.18 -7.20
CA TYR A 83 15.45 -5.32 -7.27
C TYR A 83 16.64 -5.82 -6.45
N GLN A 84 16.41 -6.51 -5.33
CA GLN A 84 17.48 -7.21 -4.60
C GLN A 84 18.04 -8.38 -5.41
N THR A 85 17.16 -9.12 -6.09
CA THR A 85 17.50 -10.38 -6.76
C THR A 85 18.23 -10.14 -8.09
N ASN A 86 17.84 -9.11 -8.83
CA ASN A 86 18.45 -8.75 -10.11
C ASN A 86 19.65 -7.78 -9.98
N GLY A 87 20.02 -7.41 -8.75
CA GLY A 87 21.15 -6.51 -8.47
C GLY A 87 20.85 -5.02 -8.67
N ASN A 88 19.64 -4.63 -9.04
CA ASN A 88 19.27 -3.23 -9.25
C ASN A 88 19.38 -2.39 -7.96
N MET A 89 19.31 -3.02 -6.79
CA MET A 89 19.50 -2.34 -5.51
C MET A 89 20.82 -1.58 -5.37
N ILE A 90 21.87 -1.98 -6.10
CA ILE A 90 23.21 -1.37 -6.03
C ILE A 90 23.19 0.06 -6.60
N TYR A 91 22.30 0.34 -7.54
CA TYR A 91 22.19 1.64 -8.19
C TYR A 91 21.36 2.64 -7.38
N ILE A 92 20.48 2.15 -6.50
CA ILE A 92 19.52 2.97 -5.77
C ILE A 92 20.16 3.48 -4.47
N ASN A 93 19.79 4.68 -4.04
CA ASN A 93 20.24 5.20 -2.75
C ASN A 93 19.89 4.22 -1.62
N LYS A 94 20.92 3.75 -0.90
CA LYS A 94 20.79 2.72 0.15
C LYS A 94 19.73 3.02 1.21
N ARG A 95 19.57 4.28 1.62
CA ARG A 95 18.55 4.68 2.61
C ARG A 95 17.15 4.59 2.02
N ILE A 96 16.94 5.13 0.82
CA ILE A 96 15.66 5.04 0.11
C ILE A 96 15.28 3.58 -0.10
N PHE A 97 16.23 2.75 -0.55
CA PHE A 97 15.98 1.34 -0.83
C PHE A 97 15.63 0.55 0.43
N LYS A 98 16.34 0.79 1.55
CA LYS A 98 16.02 0.16 2.84
C LYS A 98 14.60 0.52 3.30
N ASP A 99 14.29 1.82 3.29
CA ASP A 99 12.97 2.32 3.71
C ASP A 99 11.85 1.76 2.81
N ALA A 100 12.13 1.63 1.50
CA ALA A 100 11.20 1.06 0.54
C ALA A 100 10.92 -0.43 0.82
N ILE A 101 11.94 -1.26 1.05
CA ILE A 101 11.76 -2.67 1.40
C ILE A 101 10.92 -2.83 2.67
N GLU A 102 11.25 -2.04 3.69
CA GLU A 102 10.56 -2.11 4.98
C GLU A 102 9.09 -1.72 4.81
N LEU A 103 8.82 -0.63 4.10
CA LEU A 103 7.47 -0.16 3.84
C LEU A 103 6.64 -1.13 3.00
N GLU A 104 7.23 -1.74 1.97
CA GLU A 104 6.57 -2.76 1.13
C GLU A 104 6.15 -3.98 1.98
N LYS A 105 7.03 -4.42 2.89
CA LYS A 105 6.74 -5.50 3.85
C LYS A 105 5.65 -5.11 4.85
N GLU A 106 5.69 -3.89 5.38
CA GLU A 106 4.66 -3.40 6.29
C GLU A 106 3.27 -3.36 5.60
N CYS A 107 3.20 -2.94 4.34
CA CYS A 107 1.95 -2.92 3.57
C CYS A 107 1.38 -4.33 3.34
N LEU A 108 2.24 -5.28 2.99
CA LEU A 108 1.86 -6.69 2.85
C LEU A 108 1.42 -7.32 4.18
N SER A 109 2.07 -6.92 5.29
CA SER A 109 1.71 -7.39 6.63
C SER A 109 0.38 -6.81 7.09
N TYR A 110 0.12 -5.54 6.78
CA TYR A 110 -1.18 -4.91 7.02
C TYR A 110 -2.30 -5.68 6.33
N GLU A 111 -2.12 -6.02 5.07
CA GLU A 111 -3.11 -6.79 4.29
C GLU A 111 -3.43 -8.14 4.94
N TYR A 112 -2.39 -8.88 5.32
CA TYR A 112 -2.55 -10.16 6.00
C TYR A 112 -3.32 -10.02 7.33
N SER A 113 -3.00 -9.01 8.13
CA SER A 113 -3.69 -8.73 9.39
C SER A 113 -5.13 -8.27 9.17
N ALA A 114 -5.39 -7.46 8.15
CA ALA A 114 -6.73 -7.02 7.78
C ALA A 114 -7.62 -8.22 7.40
N ASN A 115 -7.13 -9.14 6.57
CA ASN A 115 -7.88 -10.36 6.21
C ASN A 115 -8.29 -11.20 7.42
N LYS A 116 -7.43 -11.33 8.43
CA LYS A 116 -7.79 -12.05 9.66
C LYS A 116 -8.96 -11.40 10.40
N LEU A 117 -9.01 -10.07 10.42
CA LEU A 117 -10.13 -9.35 11.03
C LEU A 117 -11.38 -9.38 10.15
N ILE A 118 -11.26 -9.51 8.83
CA ILE A 118 -12.42 -9.61 7.92
C ILE A 118 -13.28 -10.83 8.26
N GLU A 119 -12.67 -11.97 8.59
CA GLU A 119 -13.42 -13.14 9.07
C GLU A 119 -14.19 -12.83 10.36
N LYS A 120 -13.56 -12.15 11.32
CA LYS A 120 -14.22 -11.73 12.57
C LYS A 120 -15.37 -10.75 12.29
N ILE A 121 -15.18 -9.79 11.38
CA ILE A 121 -16.23 -8.86 10.93
C ILE A 121 -17.41 -9.63 10.35
N HIS A 122 -17.17 -10.55 9.42
CA HIS A 122 -18.23 -11.34 8.80
C HIS A 122 -19.00 -12.14 9.86
N ASN A 123 -18.29 -12.87 10.72
CA ASN A 123 -18.92 -13.66 11.78
C ASN A 123 -19.73 -12.81 12.76
N ASN A 124 -19.29 -11.59 13.05
CA ASN A 124 -20.03 -10.64 13.88
C ASN A 124 -21.35 -10.21 13.22
N LEU A 125 -21.28 -9.80 11.95
CA LEU A 125 -22.46 -9.40 11.17
C LEU A 125 -23.51 -10.51 11.09
N VAL A 126 -23.05 -11.76 11.01
CA VAL A 126 -23.94 -12.93 10.90
C VAL A 126 -24.52 -13.37 12.25
N LYS A 127 -23.89 -13.03 13.38
CA LYS A 127 -24.36 -13.40 14.73
C LYS A 127 -25.30 -12.37 15.34
N ASN A 128 -25.13 -11.10 15.02
CA ASN A 128 -25.90 -10.01 15.62
C ASN A 128 -27.19 -9.77 14.85
N GLU A 129 -28.14 -10.70 14.91
CA GLU A 129 -29.44 -10.55 14.22
C GLU A 129 -30.25 -9.35 14.76
N ASP A 130 -30.00 -8.96 16.01
CA ASP A 130 -30.67 -7.84 16.70
C ASP A 130 -30.40 -6.45 16.07
N ILE A 131 -29.47 -6.33 15.13
CA ILE A 131 -29.21 -5.07 14.39
C ILE A 131 -30.13 -4.89 13.17
N PHE A 132 -30.94 -5.90 12.88
CA PHE A 132 -31.91 -5.87 11.80
C PHE A 132 -33.31 -5.62 12.36
N LYS A 133 -34.20 -5.04 11.55
CA LYS A 133 -35.61 -4.87 11.92
C LYS A 133 -36.27 -6.22 12.21
N ASP A 134 -37.21 -6.22 13.14
CA ASP A 134 -37.93 -7.41 13.61
C ASP A 134 -38.47 -8.26 12.44
N GLY A 135 -38.23 -9.57 12.53
CA GLY A 135 -38.68 -10.54 11.53
C GLY A 135 -37.72 -10.76 10.35
N ILE A 136 -36.63 -9.99 10.25
CA ILE A 136 -35.56 -10.29 9.29
C ILE A 136 -34.74 -11.48 9.79
N LYS A 137 -34.72 -12.56 9.01
CA LYS A 137 -33.80 -13.68 9.19
C LYS A 137 -32.67 -13.58 8.18
N LEU A 138 -31.47 -13.92 8.62
CA LEU A 138 -30.33 -14.03 7.72
C LEU A 138 -30.44 -15.32 6.91
N ASP A 139 -30.61 -15.16 5.60
CA ASP A 139 -30.62 -16.29 4.69
C ASP A 139 -29.19 -16.63 4.27
N ARG A 140 -28.91 -17.93 4.21
CA ARG A 140 -27.62 -18.47 3.78
C ARG A 140 -27.79 -19.13 2.43
N ASN A 141 -26.83 -18.92 1.53
CA ASN A 141 -26.87 -19.64 0.26
C ASN A 141 -26.66 -21.14 0.51
N ASN A 142 -27.62 -21.97 0.09
CA ASN A 142 -27.56 -23.44 0.24
C ASN A 142 -26.31 -24.06 -0.38
N ARG A 143 -25.68 -23.40 -1.35
CA ARG A 143 -24.43 -23.85 -2.00
C ARG A 143 -23.17 -23.32 -1.31
N ASN A 144 -23.27 -22.22 -0.56
CA ASN A 144 -22.14 -21.63 0.15
C ASN A 144 -22.61 -20.87 1.40
N SER A 145 -22.42 -21.47 2.58
CA SER A 145 -22.87 -20.90 3.85
C SER A 145 -22.16 -19.61 4.25
N SER A 146 -21.05 -19.25 3.60
CA SER A 146 -20.34 -17.98 3.81
C SER A 146 -20.92 -16.81 3.03
N VAL A 147 -21.94 -17.07 2.19
CA VAL A 147 -22.76 -16.04 1.56
C VAL A 147 -24.02 -15.85 2.39
N VAL A 148 -24.14 -14.68 3.00
CA VAL A 148 -25.25 -14.32 3.89
C VAL A 148 -25.93 -13.04 3.40
N PHE A 149 -27.26 -13.00 3.47
CA PHE A 149 -28.03 -11.84 3.03
C PHE A 149 -29.17 -11.52 4.00
N THR A 150 -29.48 -10.22 4.15
CA THR A 150 -30.51 -9.71 5.08
C THR A 150 -31.94 -9.85 4.54
N GLY A 151 -32.22 -10.95 3.84
CA GLY A 151 -33.47 -11.23 3.13
C GLY A 151 -33.64 -10.42 1.84
N GLN A 152 -34.23 -11.02 0.80
CA GLN A 152 -34.45 -10.38 -0.49
C GLN A 152 -35.52 -9.27 -0.39
N ASN A 153 -35.32 -8.16 -1.13
CA ASN A 153 -36.34 -7.14 -1.33
C ASN A 153 -36.82 -7.22 -2.79
N GLU A 154 -38.11 -7.46 -3.02
CA GLU A 154 -38.70 -7.68 -4.35
C GLU A 154 -38.44 -6.52 -5.33
N GLU A 155 -38.28 -5.30 -4.80
CA GLU A 155 -38.01 -4.08 -5.58
C GLU A 155 -36.51 -3.81 -5.82
N CYS A 156 -35.61 -4.67 -5.32
CA CYS A 156 -34.17 -4.45 -5.33
C CYS A 156 -33.42 -5.54 -6.11
N ASN A 157 -33.23 -5.30 -7.41
CA ASN A 157 -32.55 -6.24 -8.32
C ASN A 157 -31.09 -5.89 -8.63
N THR A 158 -30.55 -4.83 -8.02
CA THR A 158 -29.19 -4.35 -8.29
C THR A 158 -28.32 -4.39 -7.04
N TYR A 159 -27.02 -4.61 -7.24
CA TYR A 159 -26.03 -4.66 -6.16
C TYR A 159 -24.91 -3.66 -6.45
N ARG A 160 -24.49 -2.90 -5.45
CA ARG A 160 -23.19 -2.24 -5.43
C ARG A 160 -22.23 -3.10 -4.61
N THR A 161 -21.09 -3.46 -5.22
CA THR A 161 -20.14 -4.38 -4.61
C THR A 161 -18.97 -3.61 -4.01
N TYR A 162 -18.63 -3.95 -2.77
CA TYR A 162 -17.56 -3.35 -1.99
C TYR A 162 -16.67 -4.44 -1.40
N SER A 163 -15.41 -4.10 -1.13
CA SER A 163 -14.49 -4.96 -0.39
C SER A 163 -14.82 -4.92 1.09
N TYR A 164 -14.63 -6.02 1.82
CA TYR A 164 -14.64 -5.98 3.28
C TYR A 164 -13.59 -5.04 3.88
N HIS A 165 -12.54 -4.69 3.14
CA HIS A 165 -11.56 -3.73 3.66
C HIS A 165 -12.13 -2.32 3.81
N GLU A 166 -13.30 -2.02 3.23
CA GLU A 166 -14.00 -0.77 3.47
C GLU A 166 -14.33 -0.58 4.95
N PHE A 167 -14.53 -1.67 5.70
CA PHE A 167 -14.70 -1.60 7.16
C PHE A 167 -13.52 -1.00 7.91
N PHE A 168 -12.34 -0.87 7.30
CA PHE A 168 -11.20 -0.13 7.88
C PHE A 168 -11.14 1.34 7.46
N ASN A 169 -12.16 1.82 6.75
CA ASN A 169 -12.39 3.22 6.39
C ASN A 169 -13.72 3.68 7.01
N GLU A 170 -13.67 4.04 8.29
CA GLU A 170 -14.86 4.32 9.12
C GLU A 170 -15.81 5.33 8.46
N GLU A 171 -15.27 6.44 7.94
CA GLU A 171 -16.05 7.49 7.26
C GLU A 171 -16.70 6.98 5.98
N ASN A 172 -15.99 6.19 5.18
CA ASN A 172 -16.50 5.70 3.90
C ASN A 172 -17.65 4.70 4.09
N ILE A 173 -17.58 3.82 5.09
CA ILE A 173 -18.67 2.88 5.37
C ILE A 173 -19.94 3.59 5.80
N ILE A 174 -19.83 4.63 6.64
CA ILE A 174 -20.99 5.44 7.03
C ILE A 174 -21.62 6.05 5.77
N ASN A 175 -20.81 6.69 4.93
CA ASN A 175 -21.29 7.28 3.68
C ASN A 175 -21.94 6.26 2.74
N ILE A 176 -21.34 5.07 2.57
CA ILE A 176 -21.89 4.00 1.71
C ILE A 176 -23.29 3.56 2.20
N ILE A 177 -23.47 3.39 3.51
CA ILE A 177 -24.74 2.94 4.08
C ILE A 177 -25.78 4.06 4.05
N ASP A 178 -25.39 5.30 4.35
CA ASP A 178 -26.30 6.46 4.30
C ASP A 178 -26.73 6.79 2.87
N GLU A 179 -25.83 6.74 1.90
CA GLU A 179 -26.15 6.89 0.48
C GLU A 179 -27.17 5.84 0.02
N GLN A 180 -27.06 4.61 0.50
CA GLN A 180 -28.04 3.56 0.18
C GLN A 180 -29.43 3.89 0.75
N LYS A 181 -29.50 4.35 2.01
CA LYS A 181 -30.74 4.72 2.70
C LYS A 181 -31.46 5.88 1.98
N HIS A 182 -30.70 6.85 1.48
CA HIS A 182 -31.24 8.06 0.84
C HIS A 182 -31.36 7.99 -0.69
N SER A 183 -30.97 6.88 -1.32
CA SER A 183 -31.03 6.77 -2.78
C SER A 183 -32.46 6.57 -3.29
N GLU A 184 -32.83 7.31 -4.34
CA GLU A 184 -34.06 7.09 -5.11
C GLU A 184 -34.07 5.69 -5.77
N LYS A 185 -32.90 5.19 -6.17
CA LYS A 185 -32.75 3.85 -6.76
C LYS A 185 -32.45 2.84 -5.66
N LYS A 186 -33.30 1.84 -5.50
CA LYS A 186 -33.06 0.75 -4.54
C LYS A 186 -31.97 -0.20 -5.06
N TYR A 187 -30.89 -0.31 -4.32
CA TYR A 187 -29.80 -1.26 -4.55
C TYR A 187 -29.35 -1.87 -3.23
N ALA A 188 -28.83 -3.10 -3.28
CA ALA A 188 -28.23 -3.77 -2.13
C ALA A 188 -26.72 -3.52 -2.08
N LEU A 189 -26.16 -3.47 -0.87
CA LEU A 189 -24.72 -3.40 -0.65
C LEU A 189 -24.17 -4.81 -0.50
N SER A 190 -23.26 -5.20 -1.38
CA SER A 190 -22.60 -6.51 -1.34
C SER A 190 -21.16 -6.34 -0.90
N PHE A 191 -20.83 -6.75 0.32
CA PHE A 191 -19.47 -6.80 0.82
C PHE A 191 -18.90 -8.19 0.57
N SER A 192 -17.77 -8.30 -0.13
CA SER A 192 -17.14 -9.59 -0.41
C SER A 192 -15.62 -9.56 -0.26
N THR A 193 -15.04 -10.72 0.02
CA THR A 193 -13.60 -10.90 -0.13
C THR A 193 -13.23 -11.01 -1.61
N ARG A 194 -11.93 -10.96 -1.91
CA ARG A 194 -11.43 -10.76 -3.28
C ARG A 194 -11.37 -12.05 -4.12
N GLU A 195 -11.43 -13.21 -3.47
CA GLU A 195 -11.33 -14.52 -4.10
C GLU A 195 -12.50 -14.76 -5.07
N ASN A 196 -12.30 -15.67 -6.02
CA ASN A 196 -13.34 -16.11 -6.95
C ASN A 196 -13.45 -17.64 -6.94
N PRO A 197 -14.48 -18.21 -6.29
CA PRO A 197 -15.55 -17.53 -5.54
C PRO A 197 -15.04 -16.86 -4.26
N PRO A 198 -15.74 -15.84 -3.73
CA PRO A 198 -15.33 -15.17 -2.50
C PRO A 198 -15.48 -16.09 -1.28
N ASP A 199 -14.50 -16.05 -0.39
CA ASP A 199 -14.52 -16.77 0.88
C ASP A 199 -15.65 -16.28 1.79
N PHE A 200 -15.89 -14.98 1.85
CA PHE A 200 -17.03 -14.39 2.58
C PHE A 200 -17.80 -13.42 1.70
N LYS A 201 -19.13 -13.41 1.85
CA LYS A 201 -20.00 -12.41 1.20
C LYS A 201 -21.17 -12.06 2.11
N PHE A 202 -21.39 -10.77 2.34
CA PHE A 202 -22.53 -10.26 3.09
C PHE A 202 -23.29 -9.26 2.24
N ILE A 203 -24.61 -9.43 2.15
CA ILE A 203 -25.48 -8.56 1.35
C ILE A 203 -26.47 -7.85 2.28
N LEU A 204 -26.36 -6.53 2.35
CA LEU A 204 -27.27 -5.65 3.07
C LEU A 204 -28.26 -5.01 2.10
N TYR A 205 -29.52 -5.42 2.19
CA TYR A 205 -30.61 -4.76 1.47
C TYR A 205 -30.99 -3.43 2.13
N PRO A 206 -31.52 -2.47 1.35
CA PRO A 206 -31.90 -1.17 1.89
C PRO A 206 -33.00 -1.32 2.95
N ASP A 207 -33.02 -0.39 3.90
CA ASP A 207 -34.03 -0.28 4.96
C ASP A 207 -34.13 -1.49 5.92
N LYS A 208 -33.11 -2.37 5.96
CA LYS A 208 -33.08 -3.57 6.82
C LYS A 208 -32.47 -3.36 8.21
N LEU A 209 -31.63 -2.35 8.39
CA LEU A 209 -31.06 -2.00 9.71
C LEU A 209 -32.13 -1.35 10.60
N ASN A 210 -32.13 -1.68 11.90
CA ASN A 210 -32.93 -0.99 12.92
C ASN A 210 -32.18 0.18 13.59
N ILE A 211 -30.87 0.29 13.33
CA ILE A 211 -29.95 1.28 13.88
C ILE A 211 -29.42 2.24 12.81
N SER A 212 -28.84 3.35 13.26
CA SER A 212 -28.09 4.29 12.41
C SER A 212 -26.81 3.66 11.86
N SER A 213 -26.26 4.25 10.80
CA SER A 213 -25.04 3.75 10.14
C SER A 213 -23.82 3.88 11.05
N SER A 214 -23.78 4.92 11.89
CA SER A 214 -22.77 5.12 12.93
C SER A 214 -22.85 4.09 14.04
N GLU A 215 -24.05 3.77 14.53
CA GLU A 215 -24.25 2.71 15.53
C GLU A 215 -23.87 1.34 14.97
N PHE A 216 -24.21 1.06 13.72
CA PHE A 216 -23.81 -0.17 13.03
C PHE A 216 -22.29 -0.35 13.01
N LEU A 217 -21.55 0.69 12.61
CA LEU A 217 -20.09 0.65 12.64
C LEU A 217 -19.54 0.55 14.07
N CYS A 218 -20.17 1.24 15.03
CA CYS A 218 -19.76 1.20 16.44
C CYS A 218 -19.88 -0.22 17.02
N LEU A 219 -20.94 -0.96 16.69
CA LEU A 219 -21.11 -2.36 17.13
C LEU A 219 -20.01 -3.27 16.59
N ILE A 220 -19.69 -3.15 15.29
CA ILE A 220 -18.59 -3.89 14.67
C ILE A 220 -17.27 -3.55 15.37
N LYS A 221 -17.01 -2.25 15.56
CA LYS A 221 -15.80 -1.75 16.20
C LYS A 221 -15.66 -2.22 17.64
N ASN A 222 -16.72 -2.15 18.44
CA ASN A 222 -16.69 -2.55 19.85
C ASN A 222 -16.41 -4.04 19.95
N THR A 223 -17.13 -4.86 19.20
CA THR A 223 -16.92 -6.31 19.26
C THR A 223 -15.50 -6.72 18.84
N LEU A 224 -14.88 -6.00 17.91
CA LEU A 224 -13.50 -6.28 17.50
C LEU A 224 -12.43 -5.72 18.44
N ASN A 225 -12.75 -4.69 19.23
CA ASN A 225 -11.81 -4.06 20.16
C ASN A 225 -11.98 -4.54 21.61
N GLU A 226 -13.05 -5.27 21.93
CA GLU A 226 -13.35 -5.79 23.27
C GLU A 226 -12.23 -6.68 23.83
N GLU A 227 -11.40 -7.30 22.99
CA GLU A 227 -10.33 -8.21 23.44
C GLU A 227 -8.88 -7.71 23.20
N SER A 228 -8.60 -6.94 22.14
CA SER A 228 -7.20 -6.68 21.75
C SER A 228 -6.89 -5.35 21.05
N LYS A 229 -7.85 -4.42 20.92
CA LYS A 229 -7.71 -3.16 20.16
C LYS A 229 -7.24 -3.31 18.69
N GLU A 230 -7.17 -4.54 18.17
CA GLU A 230 -6.62 -4.91 16.85
C GLU A 230 -7.21 -4.07 15.71
N TYR A 231 -8.53 -3.85 15.74
CA TYR A 231 -9.21 -3.07 14.70
C TYR A 231 -8.73 -1.61 14.70
N SER A 232 -8.72 -0.96 15.86
CA SER A 232 -8.31 0.44 15.97
C SER A 232 -6.84 0.65 15.59
N GLU A 233 -5.98 -0.34 15.86
CA GLU A 233 -4.59 -0.33 15.46
C GLU A 233 -4.42 -0.47 13.95
N LEU A 234 -5.20 -1.33 13.29
CA LEU A 234 -5.17 -1.45 11.83
C LEU A 234 -5.63 -0.18 11.13
N VAL A 235 -6.69 0.47 11.60
CA VAL A 235 -7.14 1.77 11.02
C VAL A 235 -6.01 2.81 11.13
N LYS A 236 -5.35 2.90 12.30
CA LYS A 236 -4.20 3.80 12.49
C LYS A 236 -3.01 3.41 11.61
N LEU A 237 -2.74 2.11 11.47
CA LEU A 237 -1.66 1.59 10.65
C LEU A 237 -1.88 1.93 9.18
N LYS A 238 -3.09 1.74 8.63
CA LYS A 238 -3.46 2.14 7.25
C LYS A 238 -3.09 3.60 6.98
N ASN A 239 -3.53 4.51 7.85
CA ASN A 239 -3.25 5.95 7.72
C ASN A 239 -1.76 6.25 7.83
N THR A 240 -1.05 5.57 8.73
CA THR A 240 0.40 5.71 8.90
C THR A 240 1.15 5.22 7.65
N LEU A 241 0.75 4.11 7.05
CA LEU A 241 1.34 3.58 5.83
C LEU A 241 1.17 4.55 4.67
N ILE A 242 -0.02 5.11 4.47
CA ILE A 242 -0.27 6.13 3.43
C ILE A 242 0.67 7.33 3.63
N GLN A 243 0.86 7.80 4.86
CA GLN A 243 1.79 8.90 5.16
C GLN A 243 3.25 8.52 4.90
N LYS A 244 3.68 7.31 5.31
CA LYS A 244 5.03 6.79 5.03
C LYS A 244 5.29 6.69 3.53
N ILE A 245 4.31 6.22 2.75
CA ILE A 245 4.39 6.16 1.29
C ILE A 245 4.55 7.55 0.71
N ASN A 246 3.73 8.52 1.10
CA ASN A 246 3.85 9.90 0.62
C ASN A 246 5.23 10.51 0.93
N LYS A 247 5.78 10.25 2.13
CA LYS A 247 7.15 10.70 2.50
C LYS A 247 8.23 10.01 1.65
N LEU A 248 8.09 8.72 1.38
CA LEU A 248 9.01 7.97 0.53
C LEU A 248 8.94 8.47 -0.92
N ASN A 249 7.74 8.63 -1.48
CA ASN A 249 7.51 9.08 -2.85
C ASN A 249 8.14 10.46 -3.10
N LYS A 250 8.02 11.41 -2.16
CA LYS A 250 8.72 12.71 -2.26
C LYS A 250 10.25 12.58 -2.39
N ARG A 251 10.85 11.58 -1.75
CA ARG A 251 12.31 11.33 -1.84
C ARG A 251 12.67 10.61 -3.14
N ILE A 252 11.85 9.66 -3.57
CA ILE A 252 12.01 8.94 -4.84
C ILE A 252 11.87 9.91 -6.02
N GLU A 253 10.86 10.77 -6.02
CA GLU A 253 10.59 11.75 -7.08
C GLU A 253 11.76 12.71 -7.30
N ARG A 254 12.33 13.24 -6.21
CA ARG A 254 13.56 14.06 -6.28
C ARG A 254 14.71 13.32 -6.96
N ARG A 255 14.85 12.03 -6.68
CA ARG A 255 15.89 11.18 -7.30
C ARG A 255 15.54 10.76 -8.72
N ALA A 256 14.27 10.68 -9.09
CA ALA A 256 13.87 10.46 -10.48
C ALA A 256 14.21 11.68 -11.34
N GLN A 257 14.06 12.90 -10.81
CA GLN A 257 14.42 14.13 -11.51
C GLN A 257 15.95 14.29 -11.59
N GLU A 258 16.63 14.14 -10.44
CA GLU A 258 18.08 14.27 -10.30
C GLU A 258 18.66 13.07 -9.53
N PRO A 259 19.06 11.99 -10.22
CA PRO A 259 19.49 10.76 -9.55
C PRO A 259 20.76 10.92 -8.72
N VAL A 260 21.72 11.67 -9.24
CA VAL A 260 22.99 11.98 -8.60
C VAL A 260 23.12 13.49 -8.54
N SER A 261 23.23 14.03 -7.33
CA SER A 261 23.38 15.48 -7.17
C SER A 261 24.82 15.92 -7.46
N PHE A 262 24.98 17.19 -7.85
CA PHE A 262 26.30 17.81 -8.02
C PHE A 262 27.17 17.64 -6.75
N TRP A 263 26.60 17.89 -5.56
CA TRP A 263 27.33 17.77 -4.30
C TRP A 263 27.74 16.33 -3.96
N GLU A 264 26.91 15.34 -4.28
CA GLU A 264 27.31 13.94 -4.11
C GLU A 264 28.45 13.56 -5.05
N THR A 265 28.42 14.10 -6.28
CA THR A 265 29.52 13.93 -7.23
C THR A 265 30.79 14.60 -6.68
N PHE A 266 30.67 15.84 -6.21
CA PHE A 266 31.77 16.64 -5.68
C PHE A 266 32.41 16.03 -4.42
N PHE A 267 31.62 15.77 -3.37
CA PHE A 267 32.11 15.17 -2.13
C PHE A 267 32.58 13.74 -2.31
N GLY A 268 31.92 12.97 -3.19
CA GLY A 268 32.40 11.63 -3.53
C GLY A 268 33.78 11.69 -4.18
N SER A 269 33.96 12.55 -5.18
CA SER A 269 35.27 12.74 -5.83
C SER A 269 36.34 13.26 -4.87
N PHE A 270 35.96 14.12 -3.94
CA PHE A 270 36.85 14.61 -2.90
C PHE A 270 37.25 13.50 -1.91
N ALA A 271 36.30 12.70 -1.42
CA ALA A 271 36.58 11.59 -0.53
C ALA A 271 37.47 10.51 -1.18
N ASP A 272 37.28 10.25 -2.48
CA ASP A 272 38.10 9.30 -3.25
C ASP A 272 39.57 9.76 -3.39
N LEU A 273 39.86 11.07 -3.25
CA LEU A 273 41.22 11.62 -3.28
C LEU A 273 42.00 11.46 -1.96
N PHE A 274 41.30 11.31 -0.85
CA PHE A 274 41.89 11.19 0.50
C PHE A 274 41.80 9.77 1.07
N ARG A 275 41.40 8.81 0.24
CA ARG A 275 41.30 7.39 0.60
C ARG A 275 42.41 6.60 -0.08
#